data_AF-A0A2D0IK52-F1
#
_entry.id   AF-A0A2D0IK52-F1
#
_cell.length_a   1.000
_cell.length_b   1.000
_cell.length_c   1.000
_cell.angle_alpha   90.00
_cell.angle_beta   90.00
_cell.angle_gamma   90.00
#
_symmetry.space_group_name_H-M   'P 1'
#
loop_
_entity.id
_entity.type
_entity.pdbx_description
1 polymer ?
#
loop_
_entity_poly.entity_id
_entity_poly.type
_entity_poly.pdbx_seq_one_letter_code
_entity_poly.pdbx_strand_id
1 'polypeptide(L)'
;MAGTDSVSANNRFPAQSGGKDGNNYLREGSGNKGAERGNGIEKPISSKWRISGFLSLDNYNYVTLVNASGDIRLVNKTEFHGKGIMMFGFVDGEKVTYFSGVSK
;
A
#
# COMPACT_ATOMS: atom_id res chain seq x y z
N MET A 1 6.87 58.81 37.50
CA MET A 1 8.21 58.35 37.06
C MET A 1 7.97 57.61 35.75
N ALA A 2 8.35 58.17 34.61
CA ALA A 2 9.69 58.07 34.00
C ALA A 2 10.02 56.59 33.68
N GLY A 3 10.27 56.14 32.44
CA GLY A 3 10.73 56.84 31.22
C GLY A 3 12.27 56.76 31.14
N THR A 4 12.92 56.51 30.00
CA THR A 4 12.48 56.37 28.58
C THR A 4 12.96 55.00 28.00
N ASP A 5 13.34 54.69 26.75
CA ASP A 5 13.61 55.43 25.49
C ASP A 5 13.45 54.55 24.20
N SER A 6 14.16 54.87 23.11
CA SER A 6 13.69 54.68 21.72
C SER A 6 14.51 53.73 20.80
N VAL A 7 13.78 53.05 19.90
CA VAL A 7 14.02 52.78 18.45
C VAL A 7 15.46 52.71 17.90
N SER A 8 15.81 51.58 17.25
CA SER A 8 16.49 51.46 15.92
C SER A 8 16.91 49.99 15.62
N ALA A 9 17.10 49.45 14.40
CA ALA A 9 16.35 49.48 13.12
C ALA A 9 17.05 48.49 12.13
N ASN A 10 16.31 47.90 11.17
CA ASN A 10 16.80 47.08 10.03
C ASN A 10 17.48 45.72 10.39
N ASN A 11 17.43 44.64 9.61
CA ASN A 11 17.27 44.53 8.14
C ASN A 11 16.86 43.11 7.67
N ARG A 12 16.27 43.02 6.45
CA ARG A 12 16.16 41.84 5.54
C ARG A 12 15.35 40.59 5.96
N PHE A 13 14.16 40.48 5.38
CA PHE A 13 13.60 39.18 4.96
C PHE A 13 14.28 38.70 3.66
N PRO A 14 14.53 37.40 3.47
CA PRO A 14 14.59 36.77 2.16
C PRO A 14 13.21 36.20 1.80
N ALA A 15 12.56 36.74 0.76
CA ALA A 15 11.43 36.06 0.14
C ALA A 15 11.97 34.95 -0.78
N GLN A 16 11.35 33.77 -0.78
CA GLN A 16 11.60 32.75 -1.79
C GLN A 16 10.28 32.37 -2.48
N SER A 17 10.24 32.56 -3.79
CA SER A 17 9.04 32.54 -4.62
C SER A 17 9.05 31.31 -5.54
N GLY A 18 7.95 30.57 -5.54
CA GLY A 18 7.42 29.88 -6.73
C GLY A 18 8.20 28.66 -7.26
N GLY A 19 7.65 27.47 -7.00
CA GLY A 19 7.86 26.26 -7.80
C GLY A 19 6.50 25.62 -8.06
N LYS A 20 6.20 25.23 -9.32
CA LYS A 20 4.93 24.62 -9.74
C LYS A 20 5.19 23.21 -10.29
N ASP A 21 5.61 22.30 -9.43
CA ASP A 21 5.97 20.95 -9.86
C ASP A 21 4.77 20.01 -9.75
N GLY A 22 4.06 19.87 -10.87
CA GLY A 22 2.94 18.94 -11.00
C GLY A 22 3.45 17.51 -11.19
N ASN A 23 3.01 16.58 -10.33
CA ASN A 23 3.37 15.17 -10.43
C ASN A 23 2.70 14.52 -11.66
N ASN A 24 3.42 14.55 -12.78
CA ASN A 24 3.04 13.92 -14.04
C ASN A 24 3.03 12.39 -13.89
N TYR A 25 1.86 11.77 -13.97
CA TYR A 25 1.70 10.31 -14.05
C TYR A 25 2.06 9.79 -15.45
N LEU A 26 3.31 9.99 -15.87
CA LEU A 26 3.82 9.50 -17.15
C LEU A 26 4.16 8.00 -17.06
N ARG A 27 3.22 7.22 -17.55
CA ARG A 27 3.27 5.78 -17.79
C ARG A 27 4.27 5.45 -18.91
N GLU A 28 5.44 4.94 -18.55
CA GLU A 28 6.29 4.15 -19.45
C GLU A 28 6.32 2.69 -18.99
N GLY A 29 6.59 1.76 -19.90
CA GLY A 29 6.41 0.32 -19.66
C GLY A 29 7.58 -0.55 -20.11
N SER A 30 7.68 -1.74 -19.51
CA SER A 30 8.56 -2.85 -19.89
C SER A 30 10.07 -2.60 -19.77
N GLY A 31 10.64 -2.92 -18.60
CA GLY A 31 12.09 -2.80 -18.34
C GLY A 31 12.59 -3.70 -17.21
N ASN A 32 12.62 -5.02 -17.42
CA ASN A 32 13.18 -5.96 -16.44
C ASN A 32 14.72 -5.88 -16.40
N LYS A 33 15.31 -5.19 -15.40
CA LYS A 33 16.57 -5.59 -14.70
C LYS A 33 17.02 -4.60 -13.61
N GLY A 34 17.30 -5.14 -12.42
CA GLY A 34 18.39 -4.71 -11.54
C GLY A 34 18.16 -3.51 -10.61
N ALA A 35 17.98 -3.79 -9.31
CA ALA A 35 18.41 -2.92 -8.21
C ALA A 35 18.40 -3.68 -6.85
N GLU A 36 19.40 -4.52 -6.59
CA GLU A 36 19.61 -5.07 -5.24
C GLU A 36 20.14 -3.98 -4.30
N ARG A 37 19.21 -3.27 -3.68
CA ARG A 37 19.41 -2.42 -2.50
C ARG A 37 18.29 -2.76 -1.53
N GLY A 38 18.56 -2.74 -0.22
CA GLY A 38 17.72 -3.31 0.84
C GLY A 38 16.32 -2.70 0.97
N ASN A 39 15.43 -3.02 0.04
CA ASN A 39 14.00 -2.74 0.02
C ASN A 39 13.26 -4.06 0.25
N GLY A 40 12.23 -4.05 1.11
CA GLY A 40 11.34 -5.20 1.24
C GLY A 40 10.64 -5.46 -0.10
N ILE A 41 10.86 -6.62 -0.71
CA ILE A 41 10.21 -7.00 -1.97
C ILE A 41 8.73 -7.23 -1.67
N GLU A 42 7.91 -6.21 -1.88
CA GLU A 42 6.46 -6.36 -1.81
C GLU A 42 6.01 -7.34 -2.91
N LYS A 43 5.43 -8.46 -2.50
CA LYS A 43 4.97 -9.48 -3.43
C LYS A 43 3.80 -8.93 -4.26
N PRO A 44 3.73 -9.21 -5.57
CA PRO A 44 2.67 -8.72 -6.44
C PRO A 44 1.29 -9.16 -5.92
N ILE A 45 0.29 -8.29 -6.07
CA ILE A 45 -1.10 -8.63 -5.74
C ILE A 45 -1.58 -9.71 -6.69
N SER A 46 -2.23 -10.74 -6.16
CA SER A 46 -2.67 -11.88 -6.97
C SER A 46 -3.60 -11.46 -8.09
N SER A 47 -3.28 -11.94 -9.29
CA SER A 47 -4.15 -11.84 -10.46
C SER A 47 -5.24 -12.93 -10.48
N LYS A 48 -5.01 -14.03 -9.74
CA LYS A 48 -5.82 -15.26 -9.79
C LYS A 48 -6.77 -15.42 -8.60
N TRP A 49 -6.30 -15.21 -7.38
CA TRP A 49 -7.03 -15.49 -6.14
C TRP A 49 -7.46 -14.21 -5.44
N ARG A 50 -8.69 -14.18 -4.92
CA ARG A 50 -9.19 -13.15 -4.01
C ARG A 50 -9.89 -13.76 -2.80
N ILE A 51 -9.86 -13.07 -1.66
CA ILE A 51 -10.62 -13.44 -0.46
C ILE A 51 -12.12 -13.26 -0.75
N SER A 52 -12.91 -14.32 -0.57
CA SER A 52 -14.37 -14.28 -0.62
C SER A 52 -15.03 -14.19 0.76
N GLY A 53 -14.33 -14.58 1.83
CA GLY A 53 -14.88 -14.60 3.18
C GLY A 53 -14.12 -15.50 4.15
N PHE A 54 -14.85 -16.04 5.12
CA PHE A 54 -14.34 -16.92 6.18
C PHE A 54 -15.24 -18.13 6.36
N LEU A 55 -14.66 -19.26 6.75
CA LEU A 55 -15.38 -20.47 7.14
C LEU A 55 -14.82 -20.98 8.47
N SER A 56 -15.70 -21.25 9.43
CA SER A 56 -15.35 -21.92 10.68
C SER A 56 -16.00 -23.30 10.69
N LEU A 57 -15.20 -24.34 10.89
CA LEU A 57 -15.61 -25.75 10.81
C LEU A 57 -14.75 -26.56 11.80
N ASP A 58 -15.36 -27.38 12.64
CA ASP A 58 -14.69 -28.31 13.57
C ASP A 58 -13.56 -27.67 14.40
N ASN A 59 -13.82 -26.45 14.91
CA ASN A 59 -12.89 -25.54 15.62
C ASN A 59 -11.76 -24.91 14.77
N TYR A 60 -11.57 -25.35 13.53
CA TYR A 60 -10.69 -24.70 12.57
C TYR A 60 -11.32 -23.44 11.99
N ASN A 61 -10.47 -22.50 11.57
CA ASN A 61 -10.87 -21.23 10.98
C ASN A 61 -10.09 -21.02 9.68
N TYR A 62 -10.82 -20.85 8.58
CA TYR A 62 -10.27 -20.70 7.24
C TYR A 62 -10.60 -19.33 6.66
N VAL A 63 -9.72 -18.83 5.80
CA VAL A 63 -10.06 -17.82 4.80
C VAL A 63 -10.50 -18.56 3.55
N THR A 64 -11.66 -18.19 3.01
CA THR A 64 -12.15 -18.74 1.74
C THR A 64 -11.60 -17.89 0.60
N LEU A 65 -10.94 -18.52 -0.35
CA LEU A 65 -10.43 -17.90 -1.56
C LEU A 65 -11.23 -18.37 -2.77
N VAL A 66 -11.42 -17.48 -3.75
CA VAL A 66 -12.08 -17.80 -5.02
C VAL A 66 -11.30 -17.19 -6.19
N ASN A 67 -11.35 -17.85 -7.35
CA ASN A 67 -10.73 -17.35 -8.59
C ASN A 67 -11.78 -16.80 -9.59
N ALA A 68 -11.40 -16.62 -10.86
CA ALA A 68 -12.29 -16.15 -11.91
C ALA A 68 -13.26 -17.26 -12.41
N SER A 69 -12.84 -18.52 -12.40
CA SER A 69 -13.63 -19.69 -12.80
C SER A 69 -14.70 -20.09 -11.78
N GLY A 70 -14.56 -19.64 -10.53
CA GLY A 70 -15.40 -20.03 -9.40
C GLY A 70 -14.80 -21.13 -8.50
N ASP A 71 -13.57 -21.58 -8.78
CA ASP A 71 -12.88 -22.55 -7.92
C ASP A 71 -12.67 -21.97 -6.53
N ILE A 72 -12.92 -22.77 -5.49
CA ILE A 72 -12.75 -22.37 -4.09
C ILE A 72 -11.54 -23.06 -3.49
N ARG A 73 -10.73 -22.31 -2.73
CA ARG A 73 -9.64 -22.85 -1.90
C ARG A 73 -9.82 -22.40 -0.45
N LEU A 74 -9.69 -23.32 0.49
CA LEU A 74 -9.57 -23.03 1.92
C LEU A 74 -8.09 -22.91 2.30
N VAL A 75 -7.75 -21.88 3.07
CA VAL A 75 -6.39 -21.67 3.62
C VAL A 75 -6.53 -21.31 5.10
N ASN A 76 -5.58 -21.70 5.97
CA ASN A 76 -5.73 -21.48 7.41
C ASN A 76 -5.68 -19.97 7.72
N LYS A 77 -6.58 -19.49 8.58
CA LYS A 77 -6.64 -18.08 8.99
C LYS A 77 -5.37 -17.60 9.69
N THR A 78 -4.53 -18.50 10.22
CA THR A 78 -3.20 -18.17 10.76
C THR A 78 -2.20 -17.69 9.69
N GLU A 79 -2.43 -18.01 8.42
CA GLU A 79 -1.59 -17.59 7.27
C GLU A 79 -1.96 -16.18 6.76
N PHE A 80 -2.95 -15.53 7.39
CA PHE A 80 -3.46 -14.22 7.01
C PHE A 80 -3.20 -13.16 8.10
N HIS A 81 -3.00 -11.93 7.65
CA HIS A 81 -2.61 -10.79 8.47
C HIS A 81 -3.50 -9.59 8.17
N GLY A 82 -3.62 -8.64 9.11
CA GLY A 82 -4.54 -7.50 9.01
C GLY A 82 -5.95 -7.82 9.53
N LYS A 83 -6.88 -6.88 9.31
CA LYS A 83 -8.27 -6.93 9.80
C LYS A 83 -9.23 -6.26 8.81
N GLY A 84 -10.49 -6.72 8.77
CA GLY A 84 -11.49 -6.20 7.83
C GLY A 84 -10.99 -6.28 6.38
N ILE A 85 -11.32 -5.28 5.56
CA ILE A 85 -10.88 -5.19 4.15
C ILE A 85 -9.36 -5.11 3.95
N MET A 86 -8.60 -4.76 5.00
CA MET A 86 -7.13 -4.71 4.97
C MET A 86 -6.46 -6.07 5.20
N MET A 87 -7.22 -7.17 5.19
CA MET A 87 -6.66 -8.51 5.36
C MET A 87 -5.96 -8.99 4.08
N PHE A 88 -4.77 -9.58 4.25
CA PHE A 88 -4.01 -10.21 3.19
C PHE A 88 -3.32 -11.50 3.66
N GLY A 89 -2.95 -12.36 2.72
CA GLY A 89 -2.11 -13.53 2.94
C GLY A 89 -1.20 -13.76 1.73
N PHE A 90 -0.35 -14.80 1.77
CA PHE A 90 0.52 -15.15 0.65
C PHE A 90 0.22 -16.56 0.14
N VAL A 91 -0.20 -16.68 -1.12
CA VAL A 91 -0.67 -17.95 -1.72
C VAL A 91 -0.14 -18.04 -3.15
N ASP A 92 0.32 -19.22 -3.56
CA ASP A 92 0.99 -19.46 -4.86
C ASP A 92 2.17 -18.49 -5.14
N GLY A 93 2.71 -17.84 -4.09
CA GLY A 93 3.76 -16.81 -4.17
C GLY A 93 3.25 -15.36 -4.19
N GLU A 94 1.98 -15.13 -4.51
CA GLU A 94 1.36 -13.80 -4.66
C GLU A 94 0.73 -13.29 -3.35
N LYS A 95 0.53 -11.96 -3.23
CA LYS A 95 -0.20 -11.28 -2.15
C LYS A 95 -1.71 -11.34 -2.43
N VAL A 96 -2.44 -12.18 -1.72
CA VAL A 96 -3.91 -12.33 -1.88
C VAL A 96 -4.65 -11.39 -0.93
N THR A 97 -5.63 -10.65 -1.45
CA THR A 97 -6.51 -9.74 -0.68
C THR A 97 -7.97 -9.93 -1.12
N TYR A 98 -8.92 -9.15 -0.60
CA TYR A 98 -10.31 -9.12 -1.12
C TYR A 98 -10.39 -8.67 -2.59
N PHE A 99 -9.40 -7.92 -3.07
CA PHE A 99 -9.31 -7.41 -4.42
C PHE A 99 -8.15 -8.08 -5.17
N SER A 100 -8.42 -8.50 -6.40
CA SER A 100 -7.40 -9.01 -7.33
C SER A 100 -6.71 -7.85 -8.06
N GLY A 101 -5.42 -7.99 -8.35
CA GLY A 101 -4.59 -6.94 -8.97
C GLY A 101 -4.87 -6.67 -10.46
N VAL A 102 -5.93 -7.26 -11.03
CA VAL A 102 -6.30 -7.08 -12.43
C VAL A 102 -7.07 -5.77 -12.64
N SER A 103 -6.45 -4.82 -13.33
CA SER A 103 -7.19 -3.72 -13.97
C SER A 103 -8.16 -4.28 -15.01
N LYS A 104 -9.33 -3.62 -15.12
CA LYS A 104 -10.36 -3.90 -16.12
C LYS A 104 -10.12 -3.10 -17.39
#